data_AF-A0A7X7KC41-F1
#
_entry.id   AF-A0A7X7KC41-F1
#
_cell.length_a   1.000
_cell.length_b   1.000
_cell.length_c   1.000
_cell.angle_alpha   90.00
_cell.angle_beta   90.00
_cell.angle_gamma   90.00
#
_symmetry.space_group_name_H-M   'P 1'
#
loop_
_entity.id
_entity.type
_entity.pdbx_description
1 polymer ?
#
loop_
_entity_poly.entity_id
_entity_poly.type
_entity_poly.pdbx_seq_one_letter_code
_entity_poly.pdbx_strand_id
1 'polypeptide(L)'
;MHVRPDRLLTALTIILLSGAWAEAVAEEAQTAEHPLVGKTVTVNFQSGRVMKDVVVEEVIPGDIADTIARLRIHDPSSGSRPMLGAATIKNVSTGAGEPLLVFEEKSRCLAPPDEEKLAEIRRSASASRGASAARARGSTSSTRKTRPDRTRKSPAELEAERRKQNEEKRKEFHEKTGVWLWPELTDEQQAEALAKVRENLKTVSEKFAPLNMQLYETKYYLFLSDIPPQMVTLFTSSLDKMHEHLCKAFGVKNKEGVWLGGKAPVIAFVNSQHFVEFERMFFNINTPPTAQGLAHQLPTGEVIISCHCGNDPHYFAGVIVHEATHGFVHRYKSPEIIPNWLNEGIAEWVSMSVVTTNKGVQRKVKASIEQMRQTGTLGPEFFTARNIAANQYGTAAAMVDFMLRSNPKAFRAMIDEIKSGVKWEDALQKTFKVTPEELVQKFGAGVVGIPILRP
;
A
#
# COMPACT_ATOMS: atom_id res chain seq x y z
N MET A 1 -32.44 10.47 1.47
CA MET A 1 -31.73 10.22 0.19
C MET A 1 -30.25 10.30 0.49
N HIS A 2 -29.51 9.19 0.37
CA HIS A 2 -28.83 8.77 -0.86
C HIS A 2 -27.67 9.70 -1.24
N VAL A 3 -26.47 9.30 -0.82
CA VAL A 3 -25.17 9.83 -1.26
C VAL A 3 -24.84 9.26 -2.65
N ARG A 4 -23.94 9.95 -3.38
CA ARG A 4 -23.23 9.39 -4.55
C ARG A 4 -21.71 9.64 -4.39
N PRO A 5 -20.81 8.72 -4.81
CA PRO A 5 -19.40 8.75 -4.39
C PRO A 5 -18.37 8.80 -5.54
N ASP A 6 -17.40 9.71 -5.45
CA ASP A 6 -16.23 9.92 -6.33
C ASP A 6 -15.27 10.87 -5.55
N ARG A 7 -13.92 10.74 -5.45
CA ARG A 7 -12.92 9.76 -5.93
C ARG A 7 -11.78 9.52 -4.89
N LEU A 8 -10.67 8.94 -5.38
CA LEU A 8 -9.46 8.42 -4.75
C LEU A 8 -8.42 9.53 -4.40
N LEU A 9 -7.38 9.39 -3.55
CA LEU A 9 -6.62 8.29 -2.90
C LEU A 9 -5.45 7.66 -3.72
N THR A 10 -4.21 8.02 -3.36
CA THR A 10 -2.94 7.60 -4.01
C THR A 10 -2.55 6.15 -3.71
N ALA A 11 -2.20 5.38 -4.73
CA ALA A 11 -1.80 3.97 -4.61
C ALA A 11 -0.32 3.72 -4.94
N LEU A 12 0.37 3.00 -4.04
CA LEU A 12 1.61 2.33 -4.38
C LEU A 12 1.25 1.18 -5.36
N THR A 13 1.80 1.23 -6.57
CA THR A 13 1.44 0.31 -7.65
C THR A 13 2.65 -0.51 -8.08
N ILE A 14 2.51 -1.83 -8.10
CA ILE A 14 3.49 -2.75 -8.68
C ILE A 14 3.09 -2.97 -10.14
N ILE A 15 4.01 -2.72 -11.08
CA ILE A 15 3.75 -2.82 -12.52
C ILE A 15 4.42 -4.08 -13.06
N LEU A 16 3.63 -5.10 -13.40
CA LEU A 16 4.13 -6.30 -14.07
C LEU A 16 4.35 -6.02 -15.56
N LEU A 17 5.58 -6.23 -16.05
CA LEU A 17 5.94 -6.03 -17.46
C LEU A 17 6.16 -7.38 -18.15
N SER A 18 5.20 -7.83 -18.98
CA SER A 18 5.41 -8.98 -19.86
C SER A 18 6.13 -8.57 -21.15
N GLY A 19 7.46 -8.47 -21.08
CA GLY A 19 8.29 -7.86 -22.13
C GLY A 19 8.49 -8.70 -23.40
N ALA A 20 8.02 -8.16 -24.53
CA ALA A 20 8.60 -8.33 -25.87
C ALA A 20 8.28 -7.06 -26.68
N TRP A 21 9.15 -6.67 -27.63
CA TRP A 21 9.02 -5.48 -28.49
C TRP A 21 9.07 -4.12 -27.75
N ALA A 22 10.25 -3.73 -27.25
CA ALA A 22 10.45 -2.43 -26.56
C ALA A 22 11.87 -1.83 -26.74
N GLU A 23 12.38 -1.78 -27.98
CA GLU A 23 13.67 -1.14 -28.32
C GLU A 23 13.52 0.16 -29.16
N ALA A 24 12.33 0.76 -29.16
CA ALA A 24 12.06 2.03 -29.85
C ALA A 24 11.15 2.93 -29.01
N VAL A 25 11.25 4.25 -29.23
CA VAL A 25 10.53 5.34 -28.52
C VAL A 25 10.99 5.51 -27.06
N ALA A 26 12.20 6.06 -26.91
CA ALA A 26 12.74 6.53 -25.63
C ALA A 26 13.41 7.91 -25.77
N GLU A 27 12.64 8.91 -26.25
CA GLU A 27 13.08 10.30 -26.32
C GLU A 27 11.89 11.27 -26.15
N GLU A 28 12.17 12.53 -25.79
CA GLU A 28 11.25 13.66 -25.58
C GLU A 28 10.17 13.55 -24.48
N ALA A 29 10.54 13.93 -23.25
CA ALA A 29 9.62 14.52 -22.27
C ALA A 29 10.37 15.51 -21.34
N GLN A 30 10.40 16.81 -21.69
CA GLN A 30 10.99 17.85 -20.83
C GLN A 30 9.99 18.32 -19.76
N THR A 31 10.43 18.38 -18.51
CA THR A 31 9.64 18.83 -17.36
C THR A 31 9.80 20.33 -17.10
N ALA A 32 8.70 21.07 -17.00
CA ALA A 32 8.71 22.47 -16.56
C ALA A 32 8.78 22.58 -15.03
N GLU A 33 9.51 23.57 -14.51
CA GLU A 33 9.65 23.80 -13.06
C GLU A 33 8.44 24.53 -12.44
N HIS A 34 8.20 24.29 -11.15
CA HIS A 34 7.02 24.81 -10.46
C HIS A 34 7.11 26.33 -10.20
N PRO A 35 6.05 27.15 -10.44
CA PRO A 35 6.03 28.61 -10.26
C PRO A 35 6.26 29.19 -8.85
N LEU A 36 6.77 28.40 -7.90
CA LEU A 36 7.19 28.85 -6.56
C LEU A 36 8.70 28.72 -6.34
N VAL A 37 9.43 27.92 -7.14
CA VAL A 37 10.89 27.83 -7.09
C VAL A 37 11.50 29.22 -7.32
N GLY A 38 12.53 29.56 -6.56
CA GLY A 38 13.20 30.86 -6.57
C GLY A 38 12.46 31.99 -5.87
N LYS A 39 11.24 31.80 -5.35
CA LYS A 39 10.50 32.86 -4.65
C LYS A 39 10.81 32.92 -3.15
N THR A 40 10.95 34.14 -2.63
CA THR A 40 11.05 34.43 -1.20
C THR A 40 9.66 34.44 -0.56
N VAL A 41 9.50 33.69 0.54
CA VAL A 41 8.21 33.49 1.23
C VAL A 41 8.35 33.57 2.75
N THR A 42 7.21 33.74 3.43
CA THR A 42 7.05 33.47 4.87
C THR A 42 6.28 32.16 5.04
N VAL A 43 6.81 31.26 5.87
CA VAL A 43 6.20 29.97 6.22
C VAL A 43 5.73 30.02 7.67
N ASN A 44 4.43 29.93 7.87
CA ASN A 44 3.81 29.83 9.20
C ASN A 44 3.56 28.34 9.51
N PHE A 45 3.98 27.84 10.66
CA PHE A 45 3.88 26.43 11.04
C PHE A 45 2.64 26.16 11.90
N GLN A 46 2.17 24.90 11.91
CA GLN A 46 1.08 24.47 12.79
C GLN A 46 1.42 24.61 14.28
N SER A 47 2.71 24.56 14.62
CA SER A 47 3.23 24.80 15.98
C SER A 47 3.27 26.28 16.41
N GLY A 48 2.83 27.21 15.56
CA GLY A 48 2.92 28.65 15.81
C GLY A 48 4.30 29.26 15.57
N ARG A 49 5.33 28.46 15.24
CA ARG A 49 6.60 28.97 14.71
C ARG A 49 6.36 29.69 13.37
N VAL A 50 7.17 30.71 13.09
CA VAL A 50 7.23 31.39 11.78
C VAL A 50 8.67 31.39 11.29
N MET A 51 8.88 31.16 9.99
CA MET A 51 10.13 31.47 9.30
C MET A 51 9.82 32.50 8.22
N LYS A 52 10.58 33.59 8.19
CA LYS A 52 10.39 34.71 7.25
C LYS A 52 11.53 34.76 6.26
N ASP A 53 11.26 35.37 5.11
CA ASP A 53 12.26 35.74 4.10
C ASP A 53 13.13 34.56 3.63
N VAL A 54 12.53 33.37 3.58
CA VAL A 54 13.15 32.11 3.12
C VAL A 54 12.87 31.89 1.64
N VAL A 55 13.86 31.38 0.90
CA VAL A 55 13.75 31.13 -0.55
C VAL A 55 13.33 29.69 -0.79
N VAL A 56 12.35 29.45 -1.66
CA VAL A 56 11.99 28.09 -2.09
C VAL A 56 13.02 27.58 -3.10
N GLU A 57 13.70 26.48 -2.79
CA GLU A 57 14.67 25.83 -3.69
C GLU A 57 14.07 24.65 -4.48
N GLU A 58 13.07 23.97 -3.92
CA GLU A 58 12.47 22.76 -4.51
C GLU A 58 10.99 22.68 -4.12
N VAL A 59 10.15 22.29 -5.07
CA VAL A 59 8.73 21.98 -4.84
C VAL A 59 8.51 20.52 -5.21
N ILE A 60 8.07 19.72 -4.25
CA ILE A 60 7.55 18.38 -4.50
C ILE A 60 6.02 18.51 -4.55
N PRO A 61 5.38 18.38 -5.73
CA PRO A 61 3.93 18.50 -5.87
C PRO A 61 3.22 17.46 -5.02
N GLY A 62 1.97 17.75 -4.66
CA GLY A 62 1.07 16.78 -4.05
C GLY A 62 0.41 15.88 -5.10
N ASP A 63 -0.29 14.85 -4.62
CA ASP A 63 -1.00 13.90 -5.48
C ASP A 63 -2.27 14.50 -6.13
N ILE A 64 -2.54 15.79 -5.88
CA ILE A 64 -3.59 16.60 -6.48
C ILE A 64 -2.93 17.77 -7.23
N ALA A 65 -3.42 18.07 -8.43
CA ALA A 65 -2.96 19.20 -9.24
C ALA A 65 -2.96 20.53 -8.46
N ASP A 66 -1.95 21.37 -8.73
CA ASP A 66 -1.70 22.68 -8.08
C ASP A 66 -1.52 22.62 -6.54
N THR A 67 -1.34 21.44 -5.96
CA THR A 67 -0.99 21.26 -4.54
C THR A 67 0.48 20.88 -4.34
N ILE A 68 1.00 21.10 -3.13
CA ILE A 68 2.39 20.82 -2.75
C ILE A 68 2.42 19.90 -1.53
N ALA A 69 3.04 18.73 -1.65
CA ALA A 69 3.26 17.82 -0.53
C ALA A 69 4.49 18.21 0.31
N ARG A 70 5.57 18.69 -0.33
CA ARG A 70 6.79 19.14 0.36
C ARG A 70 7.45 20.34 -0.30
N LEU A 71 8.10 21.15 0.52
CA LEU A 71 8.78 22.39 0.13
C LEU A 71 10.21 22.38 0.67
N ARG A 72 11.23 22.41 -0.18
CA ARG A 72 12.59 22.75 0.29
C ARG A 72 12.70 24.26 0.34
N ILE A 73 13.05 24.77 1.52
CA ILE A 73 13.40 26.17 1.69
C ILE A 73 14.87 26.31 2.05
N HIS A 74 15.47 27.43 1.68
CA HIS A 74 16.75 27.92 2.17
C HIS A 74 16.49 29.18 2.99
N ASP A 75 16.98 29.19 4.23
CA ASP A 75 16.96 30.34 5.13
C ASP A 75 18.31 31.08 5.03
N PRO A 76 18.37 32.27 4.37
CA PRO A 76 19.62 32.99 4.18
C PRO A 76 20.25 33.51 5.48
N SER A 77 19.48 33.59 6.57
CA SER A 77 19.97 34.08 7.88
C SER A 77 20.71 33.02 8.68
N SER A 78 20.43 31.73 8.42
CA SER A 78 21.04 30.59 9.12
C SER A 78 21.78 29.61 8.21
N GLY A 79 21.67 29.76 6.89
CA GLY A 79 22.16 28.81 5.88
C GLY A 79 21.39 27.48 5.86
N SER A 80 20.32 27.34 6.66
CA SER A 80 19.58 26.08 6.81
C SER A 80 18.74 25.76 5.58
N ARG A 81 18.72 24.49 5.17
CA ARG A 81 18.03 24.00 3.96
C ARG A 81 17.01 22.87 4.22
N PRO A 82 16.02 23.04 5.12
CA PRO A 82 15.10 21.97 5.48
C PRO A 82 14.11 21.64 4.36
N MET A 83 13.83 20.34 4.20
CA MET A 83 12.69 19.84 3.43
C MET A 83 11.47 19.78 4.36
N LEU A 84 10.48 20.63 4.13
CA LEU A 84 9.29 20.75 4.97
C LEU A 84 8.11 19.96 4.36
N GLY A 85 7.52 19.05 5.12
CA GLY A 85 6.26 18.41 4.75
C GLY A 85 5.06 19.31 5.04
N ALA A 86 4.09 19.34 4.12
CA ALA A 86 2.92 20.24 4.19
C ALA A 86 2.18 20.19 5.53
N ALA A 87 2.02 19.01 6.15
CA ALA A 87 1.37 18.85 7.45
C ALA A 87 2.07 19.52 8.65
N THR A 88 3.31 20.02 8.49
CA THR A 88 3.99 20.86 9.49
C THR A 88 3.68 22.34 9.31
N ILE A 89 3.26 22.73 8.11
CA ILE A 89 2.98 24.10 7.69
C ILE A 89 1.49 24.39 7.90
N LYS A 90 1.17 25.61 8.29
CA LYS A 90 -0.20 26.16 8.35
C LYS A 90 -0.54 26.92 7.08
N ASN A 91 0.35 27.81 6.65
CA ASN A 91 0.25 28.51 5.36
C ASN A 91 1.62 29.08 4.91
N VAL A 92 1.68 29.49 3.64
CA VAL A 92 2.81 30.17 3.00
C VAL A 92 2.30 31.46 2.34
N SER A 93 2.98 32.58 2.57
CA SER A 93 2.66 33.90 1.99
C SER A 93 3.90 34.56 1.38
N THR A 94 3.71 35.45 0.40
CA THR A 94 4.75 36.42 0.01
C THR A 94 4.64 37.66 0.89
N GLY A 95 5.58 37.82 1.82
CA GLY A 95 5.58 38.90 2.81
C GLY A 95 4.32 38.90 3.69
N ALA A 96 3.84 40.10 4.03
CA ALA A 96 2.66 40.33 4.86
C ALA A 96 1.31 40.31 4.08
N GLY A 97 1.30 39.77 2.86
CA GLY A 97 0.09 39.61 2.06
C GLY A 97 -0.80 38.44 2.50
N GLU A 98 -1.89 38.22 1.77
CA GLU A 98 -2.74 37.04 1.96
C GLU A 98 -1.96 35.74 1.64
N PRO A 99 -2.31 34.59 2.26
CA PRO A 99 -1.59 33.35 2.04
C PRO A 99 -1.78 32.85 0.60
N LEU A 100 -0.68 32.56 -0.09
CA LEU A 100 -0.68 31.95 -1.41
C LEU A 100 -1.07 30.47 -1.35
N LEU A 101 -0.70 29.81 -0.26
CA LEU A 101 -1.03 28.41 0.00
C LEU A 101 -1.41 28.22 1.47
N VAL A 102 -2.39 27.38 1.73
CA VAL A 102 -2.85 27.01 3.07
C VAL A 102 -2.89 25.48 3.17
N PHE A 103 -2.56 24.93 4.34
CA PHE A 103 -2.68 23.50 4.56
C PHE A 103 -4.14 23.05 4.50
N GLU A 104 -4.41 21.95 3.80
CA GLU A 104 -5.73 21.35 3.73
C GLU A 104 -5.72 19.96 4.35
N GLU A 105 -6.56 19.75 5.37
CA GLU A 105 -6.58 18.49 6.13
C GLU A 105 -7.04 17.29 5.28
N LYS A 106 -7.85 17.53 4.23
CA LYS A 106 -8.38 16.52 3.32
C LYS A 106 -7.29 15.92 2.42
N SER A 107 -6.57 16.77 1.67
CA SER A 107 -5.46 16.35 0.80
C SER A 107 -4.13 16.15 1.54
N ARG A 108 -4.03 16.66 2.79
CA ARG A 108 -2.79 16.75 3.59
C ARG A 108 -1.66 17.50 2.88
N CYS A 109 -2.00 18.33 1.90
CA CYS A 109 -1.07 19.13 1.10
C CYS A 109 -1.25 20.63 1.39
N LEU A 110 -0.34 21.45 0.87
CA LEU A 110 -0.53 22.88 0.73
C LEU A 110 -1.26 23.15 -0.59
N ALA A 111 -2.37 23.88 -0.55
CA ALA A 111 -3.20 24.22 -1.71
C ALA A 111 -3.52 25.72 -1.74
N PRO A 112 -3.80 26.32 -2.91
CA PRO A 112 -4.36 27.67 -3.00
C PRO A 112 -5.66 27.75 -2.18
N PRO A 113 -5.83 28.76 -1.31
CA PRO A 113 -7.02 28.85 -0.48
C PRO A 113 -8.25 29.35 -1.25
N ASP A 114 -9.38 28.68 -1.04
CA ASP A 114 -10.71 29.13 -1.48
C ASP A 114 -11.21 30.37 -0.68
N GLU A 115 -12.30 31.00 -1.15
CA GLU A 115 -12.87 32.17 -0.48
C GLU A 115 -13.40 31.90 0.93
N GLU A 116 -13.93 30.71 1.23
CA GLU A 116 -14.46 30.40 2.57
C GLU A 116 -13.31 30.30 3.58
N LYS A 117 -12.20 29.70 3.17
CA LYS A 117 -10.96 29.54 3.93
C LYS A 117 -10.19 30.85 4.06
N LEU A 118 -10.17 31.69 3.02
CA LEU A 118 -9.72 33.09 3.13
C LEU A 118 -10.61 33.87 4.11
N ALA A 119 -11.94 33.70 4.07
CA ALA A 119 -12.85 34.34 5.01
C ALA A 119 -12.70 33.81 6.44
N GLU A 120 -12.38 32.52 6.65
CA GLU A 120 -12.01 31.98 7.97
C GLU A 120 -10.70 32.60 8.47
N ILE A 121 -9.66 32.67 7.63
CA ILE A 121 -8.38 33.29 7.98
C ILE A 121 -8.57 34.77 8.35
N ARG A 122 -9.32 35.53 7.54
CA ARG A 122 -9.71 36.93 7.82
C ARG A 122 -10.49 37.05 9.15
N ARG A 123 -11.41 36.13 9.46
CA ARG A 123 -12.13 36.06 10.76
C ARG A 123 -11.20 35.71 11.94
N SER A 124 -10.23 34.81 11.76
CA SER A 124 -9.27 34.45 12.82
C SER A 124 -8.30 35.61 13.13
N ALA A 125 -7.90 36.35 12.10
CA ALA A 125 -7.03 37.52 12.24
C ALA A 125 -7.74 38.69 12.96
N SER A 126 -9.05 38.89 12.74
CA SER A 126 -9.82 39.89 13.49
C SER A 126 -10.17 39.43 14.92
N ALA A 127 -10.51 38.15 15.12
CA ALA A 127 -10.79 37.60 16.44
C ALA A 127 -9.59 37.69 17.40
N SER A 128 -8.35 37.56 16.90
CA SER A 128 -7.13 37.72 17.71
C SER A 128 -6.90 39.13 18.27
N ARG A 129 -7.74 40.12 17.92
CA ARG A 129 -7.76 41.46 18.52
C ARG A 129 -8.85 41.69 19.58
N GLY A 130 -9.68 40.69 19.92
CA GLY A 130 -10.90 40.95 20.71
C GLY A 130 -11.46 39.78 21.51
N ALA A 131 -10.68 39.18 22.42
CA ALA A 131 -11.20 38.25 23.43
C ALA A 131 -10.40 38.30 24.76
N SER A 132 -10.89 39.07 25.72
CA SER A 132 -10.46 39.03 27.12
C SER A 132 -11.69 38.98 28.04
N ALA A 133 -11.49 38.55 29.29
CA ALA A 133 -12.47 38.40 30.38
C ALA A 133 -13.35 37.13 30.43
N ALA A 134 -14.00 36.96 31.60
CA ALA A 134 -15.01 35.97 31.98
C ALA A 134 -14.58 34.49 32.20
N ARG A 135 -14.05 34.19 33.40
CA ARG A 135 -14.02 32.83 34.00
C ARG A 135 -14.09 32.90 35.52
N ALA A 136 -15.11 32.32 36.18
CA ALA A 136 -15.05 31.72 37.54
C ALA A 136 -16.43 31.23 38.08
N ARG A 137 -16.40 30.22 38.97
CA ARG A 137 -17.50 29.68 39.84
C ARG A 137 -18.65 29.00 39.05
N GLY A 138 -19.35 27.96 39.52
CA GLY A 138 -19.27 27.05 40.69
C GLY A 138 -20.26 25.87 40.41
N SER A 139 -20.44 24.82 41.21
CA SER A 139 -19.99 24.47 42.57
C SER A 139 -19.88 22.94 42.77
N THR A 140 -19.64 22.47 43.99
CA THR A 140 -19.52 21.04 44.36
C THR A 140 -20.86 20.39 44.74
N SER A 141 -21.03 19.10 44.43
CA SER A 141 -21.92 18.19 45.17
C SER A 141 -21.29 16.79 45.25
N SER A 142 -21.57 16.03 46.32
CA SER A 142 -20.99 14.71 46.56
C SER A 142 -22.07 13.68 46.90
N THR A 143 -21.95 12.46 46.38
CA THR A 143 -22.83 11.35 46.80
C THR A 143 -22.08 10.03 46.98
N ARG A 144 -21.87 9.70 48.26
CA ARG A 144 -21.99 8.36 48.87
C ARG A 144 -21.41 7.16 48.10
N LYS A 145 -20.27 6.64 48.59
CA LYS A 145 -19.74 5.31 48.22
C LYS A 145 -20.74 4.19 48.56
N THR A 146 -21.13 3.41 47.57
CA THR A 146 -21.49 1.99 47.75
C THR A 146 -20.30 1.13 47.27
N ARG A 147 -20.04 0.02 47.96
CA ARG A 147 -19.08 -1.00 47.50
C ARG A 147 -19.70 -1.72 46.30
N PRO A 148 -19.06 -1.77 45.11
CA PRO A 148 -19.40 -2.75 44.12
C PRO A 148 -19.00 -4.14 44.64
N ASP A 149 -19.85 -5.12 44.38
CA ASP A 149 -19.43 -6.52 44.27
C ASP A 149 -18.39 -6.67 43.14
N ARG A 150 -17.68 -7.80 43.05
CA ARG A 150 -16.75 -8.08 41.94
C ARG A 150 -17.54 -8.39 40.66
N THR A 151 -18.12 -7.36 40.06
CA THR A 151 -18.81 -7.43 38.78
C THR A 151 -17.90 -8.03 37.71
N ARG A 152 -18.34 -9.16 37.16
CA ARG A 152 -17.70 -9.81 36.02
C ARG A 152 -17.85 -8.89 34.81
N LYS A 153 -16.73 -8.31 34.33
CA LYS A 153 -16.71 -7.41 33.16
C LYS A 153 -17.58 -7.98 32.03
N SER A 154 -18.45 -7.13 31.48
CA SER A 154 -19.26 -7.44 30.32
C SER A 154 -18.39 -7.71 29.08
N PRO A 155 -18.94 -8.37 28.04
CA PRO A 155 -18.21 -8.58 26.78
C PRO A 155 -17.68 -7.27 26.18
N ALA A 156 -18.45 -6.18 26.26
CA ALA A 156 -18.04 -4.86 25.78
C ALA A 156 -16.87 -4.25 26.58
N GLU A 157 -16.82 -4.44 27.91
CA GLU A 157 -15.69 -3.99 28.74
C GLU A 157 -14.43 -4.84 28.54
N LEU A 158 -14.59 -6.16 28.32
CA LEU A 158 -13.49 -7.05 27.96
C LEU A 158 -12.92 -6.70 26.58
N GLU A 159 -13.79 -6.33 25.66
CA GLU A 159 -13.43 -5.92 24.30
C GLU A 159 -12.73 -4.55 24.28
N ALA A 160 -13.26 -3.55 25.01
CA ALA A 160 -12.62 -2.24 25.15
C ALA A 160 -11.24 -2.34 25.84
N GLU A 161 -11.11 -3.19 26.86
CA GLU A 161 -9.83 -3.53 27.49
C GLU A 161 -8.85 -4.16 26.49
N ARG A 162 -9.30 -5.14 25.69
CA ARG A 162 -8.49 -5.78 24.64
C ARG A 162 -8.00 -4.77 23.60
N ARG A 163 -8.90 -3.91 23.11
CA ARG A 163 -8.58 -2.83 22.16
C ARG A 163 -7.52 -1.88 22.73
N LYS A 164 -7.68 -1.43 23.98
CA LYS A 164 -6.70 -0.58 24.68
C LYS A 164 -5.33 -1.27 24.78
N GLN A 165 -5.28 -2.51 25.25
CA GLN A 165 -4.02 -3.27 25.39
C GLN A 165 -3.35 -3.53 24.04
N ASN A 166 -4.11 -3.72 22.96
CA ASN A 166 -3.53 -3.94 21.63
C ASN A 166 -3.03 -2.63 21.01
N GLU A 167 -3.69 -1.50 21.27
CA GLU A 167 -3.20 -0.17 20.91
C GLU A 167 -1.95 0.25 21.71
N GLU A 168 -1.86 -0.13 22.99
CA GLU A 168 -0.66 0.04 23.81
C GLU A 168 0.51 -0.80 23.26
N LYS A 169 0.28 -2.05 22.85
CA LYS A 169 1.29 -2.87 22.16
C LYS A 169 1.71 -2.31 20.80
N ARG A 170 0.79 -1.70 20.03
CA ARG A 170 1.13 -1.04 18.76
C ARG A 170 2.08 0.14 18.99
N LYS A 171 1.88 0.90 20.07
CA LYS A 171 2.75 2.01 20.49
C LYS A 171 4.11 1.53 20.98
N GLU A 172 4.15 0.57 21.90
CA GLU A 172 5.39 -0.06 22.38
C GLU A 172 6.22 -0.63 21.21
N PHE A 173 5.56 -1.28 20.25
CA PHE A 173 6.19 -1.80 19.05
C PHE A 173 6.76 -0.68 18.16
N HIS A 174 6.01 0.41 17.93
CA HIS A 174 6.47 1.55 17.16
C HIS A 174 7.64 2.28 17.85
N GLU A 175 7.55 2.53 19.16
CA GLU A 175 8.63 3.14 19.97
C GLU A 175 9.92 2.30 19.93
N LYS A 176 9.80 0.98 19.79
CA LYS A 176 10.93 0.04 19.71
C LYS A 176 11.52 -0.14 18.31
N THR A 177 10.73 0.02 17.24
CA THR A 177 11.12 -0.38 15.86
C THR A 177 11.07 0.75 14.84
N GLY A 178 10.42 1.87 15.15
CA GLY A 178 10.03 2.90 14.17
C GLY A 178 8.81 2.52 13.31
N VAL A 179 8.34 1.28 13.33
CA VAL A 179 7.30 0.76 12.44
C VAL A 179 5.93 0.73 13.11
N TRP A 180 4.89 1.21 12.42
CA TRP A 180 3.51 1.03 12.86
C TRP A 180 2.94 -0.28 12.34
N LEU A 181 2.51 -1.17 13.26
CA LEU A 181 1.63 -2.27 12.89
C LEU A 181 0.28 -1.73 12.40
N TRP A 182 -0.37 -2.43 11.47
CA TRP A 182 -1.75 -2.15 11.09
C TRP A 182 -2.67 -2.19 12.33
N PRO A 183 -3.71 -1.35 12.41
CA PRO A 183 -4.68 -1.42 13.49
C PRO A 183 -5.47 -2.72 13.42
N GLU A 184 -5.74 -3.33 14.57
CA GLU A 184 -6.83 -4.29 14.68
C GLU A 184 -8.15 -3.52 14.65
N LEU A 185 -8.95 -3.72 13.60
CA LEU A 185 -10.26 -3.11 13.48
C LEU A 185 -11.31 -3.86 14.30
N THR A 186 -12.30 -3.11 14.78
CA THR A 186 -13.48 -3.63 15.46
C THR A 186 -14.48 -4.20 14.47
N ASP A 187 -15.44 -5.04 14.91
CA ASP A 187 -16.48 -5.58 14.03
C ASP A 187 -17.32 -4.45 13.38
N GLU A 188 -17.53 -3.34 14.11
CA GLU A 188 -18.20 -2.14 13.59
C GLU A 188 -17.36 -1.43 12.52
N GLN A 189 -16.05 -1.26 12.75
CA GLN A 189 -15.12 -0.66 11.78
C GLN A 189 -14.90 -1.54 10.54
N GLN A 190 -14.93 -2.87 10.70
CA GLN A 190 -14.92 -3.81 9.59
C GLN A 190 -16.22 -3.68 8.77
N ALA A 191 -17.38 -3.56 9.41
CA ALA A 191 -18.64 -3.32 8.70
C ALA A 191 -18.64 -1.98 7.94
N GLU A 192 -18.13 -0.91 8.54
CA GLU A 192 -17.97 0.41 7.91
C GLU A 192 -17.00 0.37 6.71
N ALA A 193 -15.83 -0.24 6.86
CA ALA A 193 -14.87 -0.42 5.78
C ALA A 193 -15.44 -1.27 4.63
N LEU A 194 -16.17 -2.34 4.95
CA LEU A 194 -16.84 -3.18 3.95
C LEU A 194 -17.95 -2.42 3.21
N ALA A 195 -18.69 -1.54 3.89
CA ALA A 195 -19.67 -0.66 3.27
C ALA A 195 -19.00 0.32 2.28
N LYS A 196 -17.89 0.97 2.68
CA LYS A 196 -17.08 1.84 1.81
C LYS A 196 -16.55 1.09 0.57
N VAL A 197 -16.10 -0.15 0.73
CA VAL A 197 -15.66 -0.99 -0.41
C VAL A 197 -16.82 -1.31 -1.36
N ARG A 198 -18.00 -1.67 -0.86
CA ARG A 198 -19.19 -1.91 -1.69
C ARG A 198 -19.67 -0.63 -2.40
N GLU A 199 -19.60 0.51 -1.73
CA GLU A 199 -19.93 1.81 -2.31
C GLU A 199 -18.97 2.18 -3.46
N ASN A 200 -17.66 1.99 -3.28
CA ASN A 200 -16.67 2.14 -4.34
C ASN A 200 -16.94 1.21 -5.53
N LEU A 201 -17.24 -0.08 -5.28
CA LEU A 201 -17.57 -1.04 -6.35
C LEU A 201 -18.88 -0.68 -7.08
N LYS A 202 -19.86 -0.09 -6.39
CA LYS A 202 -21.05 0.47 -7.02
C LYS A 202 -20.70 1.64 -7.95
N THR A 203 -19.79 2.54 -7.55
CA THR A 203 -19.27 3.59 -8.43
C THR A 203 -18.57 3.01 -9.67
N VAL A 204 -17.78 1.94 -9.54
CA VAL A 204 -17.18 1.24 -10.71
C VAL A 204 -18.28 0.72 -11.63
N SER A 205 -19.28 0.02 -11.09
CA SER A 205 -20.40 -0.52 -11.85
C SER A 205 -21.30 0.55 -12.50
N GLU A 206 -21.44 1.74 -11.90
CA GLU A 206 -22.17 2.86 -12.51
C GLU A 206 -21.39 3.50 -13.67
N LYS A 207 -20.05 3.53 -13.62
CA LYS A 207 -19.20 4.07 -14.70
C LYS A 207 -19.09 3.08 -15.88
N PHE A 208 -18.98 1.79 -15.59
CA PHE A 208 -18.91 0.70 -16.57
C PHE A 208 -20.28 0.03 -16.84
N ALA A 209 -21.38 0.77 -16.66
CA ALA A 209 -22.74 0.26 -16.83
C ALA A 209 -23.02 -0.50 -18.15
N PRO A 210 -22.49 -0.10 -19.34
CA PRO A 210 -22.68 -0.86 -20.58
C PRO A 210 -22.15 -2.30 -20.54
N LEU A 211 -21.20 -2.61 -19.65
CA LEU A 211 -20.62 -3.93 -19.50
C LEU A 211 -21.47 -4.88 -18.63
N ASN A 212 -22.52 -4.37 -17.98
CA ASN A 212 -23.39 -5.13 -17.08
C ASN A 212 -22.62 -5.94 -16.01
N MET A 213 -21.59 -5.32 -15.42
CA MET A 213 -20.71 -5.97 -14.44
C MET A 213 -21.50 -6.56 -13.25
N GLN A 214 -21.21 -7.80 -12.89
CA GLN A 214 -21.84 -8.51 -11.78
C GLN A 214 -20.88 -8.59 -10.59
N LEU A 215 -21.43 -8.44 -9.37
CA LEU A 215 -20.68 -8.56 -8.12
C LEU A 215 -20.87 -9.96 -7.53
N TYR A 216 -19.76 -10.70 -7.40
CA TYR A 216 -19.70 -12.02 -6.82
C TYR A 216 -18.96 -11.95 -5.48
N GLU A 217 -19.58 -12.43 -4.42
CA GLU A 217 -19.02 -12.38 -3.06
C GLU A 217 -18.51 -13.77 -2.63
N THR A 218 -17.23 -13.83 -2.24
CA THR A 218 -16.56 -15.06 -1.78
C THR A 218 -16.43 -15.03 -0.26
N LYS A 219 -15.68 -15.96 0.36
CA LYS A 219 -15.34 -15.81 1.77
C LYS A 219 -14.49 -14.56 2.03
N TYR A 220 -13.46 -14.31 1.23
CA TYR A 220 -12.46 -13.26 1.48
C TYR A 220 -12.41 -12.15 0.42
N TYR A 221 -13.28 -12.15 -0.60
CA TYR A 221 -13.22 -11.20 -1.72
C TYR A 221 -14.60 -10.70 -2.17
N LEU A 222 -14.58 -9.52 -2.79
CA LEU A 222 -15.68 -8.93 -3.55
C LEU A 222 -15.22 -8.76 -5.00
N PHE A 223 -15.65 -9.68 -5.87
CA PHE A 223 -15.20 -9.79 -7.26
C PHE A 223 -16.25 -9.14 -8.19
N LEU A 224 -15.95 -7.97 -8.74
CA LEU A 224 -16.81 -7.24 -9.68
C LEU A 224 -16.32 -7.48 -11.12
N SER A 225 -17.18 -7.97 -12.01
CA SER A 225 -16.72 -8.37 -13.35
C SER A 225 -17.80 -8.44 -14.44
N ASP A 226 -17.42 -8.11 -15.67
CA ASP A 226 -18.16 -8.39 -16.92
C ASP A 226 -17.91 -9.82 -17.47
N ILE A 227 -17.06 -10.60 -16.80
CA ILE A 227 -16.75 -11.99 -17.18
C ILE A 227 -18.00 -12.88 -17.12
N PRO A 228 -18.24 -13.73 -18.15
CA PRO A 228 -19.34 -14.70 -18.16
C PRO A 228 -19.43 -15.56 -16.88
N PRO A 229 -20.59 -15.62 -16.21
CA PRO A 229 -20.73 -16.22 -14.88
C PRO A 229 -20.18 -17.65 -14.74
N GLN A 230 -20.29 -18.46 -15.79
CA GLN A 230 -19.79 -19.84 -15.83
C GLN A 230 -18.26 -19.96 -15.67
N MET A 231 -17.50 -18.89 -15.89
CA MET A 231 -16.04 -18.87 -15.65
C MET A 231 -15.68 -18.33 -14.27
N VAL A 232 -16.52 -17.50 -13.64
CA VAL A 232 -16.18 -16.75 -12.42
C VAL A 232 -15.89 -17.66 -11.22
N THR A 233 -16.50 -18.84 -11.16
CA THR A 233 -16.24 -19.85 -10.12
C THR A 233 -14.78 -20.32 -10.10
N LEU A 234 -14.08 -20.34 -11.24
CA LEU A 234 -12.64 -20.67 -11.29
C LEU A 234 -11.82 -19.60 -10.55
N PHE A 235 -12.18 -18.33 -10.74
CA PHE A 235 -11.43 -17.17 -10.25
C PHE A 235 -11.62 -16.96 -8.76
N THR A 236 -12.89 -16.90 -8.33
CA THR A 236 -13.29 -16.78 -6.93
C THR A 236 -12.78 -17.95 -6.08
N SER A 237 -12.86 -19.18 -6.57
CA SER A 237 -12.30 -20.36 -5.89
C SER A 237 -10.77 -20.34 -5.78
N SER A 238 -10.07 -19.70 -6.73
CA SER A 238 -8.60 -19.60 -6.69
C SER A 238 -8.14 -18.51 -5.70
N LEU A 239 -8.87 -17.39 -5.63
CA LEU A 239 -8.63 -16.32 -4.66
C LEU A 239 -8.83 -16.80 -3.21
N ASP A 240 -9.97 -17.46 -2.89
CA ASP A 240 -10.21 -17.99 -1.54
C ASP A 240 -9.18 -19.07 -1.16
N LYS A 241 -8.75 -19.93 -2.10
CA LYS A 241 -7.67 -20.90 -1.87
C LYS A 241 -6.31 -20.24 -1.62
N MET A 242 -5.97 -19.17 -2.34
CA MET A 242 -4.76 -18.39 -2.08
C MET A 242 -4.78 -17.81 -0.67
N HIS A 243 -5.91 -17.21 -0.26
CA HIS A 243 -6.04 -16.63 1.08
C HIS A 243 -5.82 -17.67 2.18
N GLU A 244 -6.45 -18.84 2.05
CA GLU A 244 -6.24 -19.98 2.94
C GLU A 244 -4.77 -20.47 2.94
N HIS A 245 -4.12 -20.50 1.77
CA HIS A 245 -2.73 -20.94 1.62
C HIS A 245 -1.75 -19.96 2.29
N LEU A 246 -1.89 -18.65 2.04
CA LEU A 246 -1.05 -17.63 2.66
C LEU A 246 -1.34 -17.53 4.17
N CYS A 247 -2.61 -17.56 4.61
CA CYS A 247 -2.93 -17.62 6.03
C CYS A 247 -2.28 -18.83 6.72
N LYS A 248 -2.16 -19.98 6.05
CA LYS A 248 -1.44 -21.16 6.58
C LYS A 248 0.08 -20.94 6.62
N ALA A 249 0.70 -20.51 5.52
CA ALA A 249 2.15 -20.33 5.44
C ALA A 249 2.68 -19.23 6.39
N PHE A 250 1.96 -18.10 6.45
CA PHE A 250 2.25 -16.97 7.33
C PHE A 250 1.63 -17.17 8.73
N GLY A 251 0.95 -18.30 8.97
CA GLY A 251 0.33 -18.69 10.24
C GLY A 251 -0.54 -17.60 10.88
N VAL A 252 -1.38 -16.97 10.07
CA VAL A 252 -2.42 -16.00 10.44
C VAL A 252 -3.56 -16.74 11.16
N LYS A 253 -4.01 -16.21 12.31
CA LYS A 253 -5.10 -16.80 13.10
C LYS A 253 -6.47 -16.23 12.73
N ASN A 254 -6.61 -14.90 12.75
CA ASN A 254 -7.79 -14.20 12.25
C ASN A 254 -7.66 -14.03 10.73
N LYS A 255 -8.38 -14.85 9.95
CA LYS A 255 -8.22 -14.88 8.49
C LYS A 255 -9.00 -13.76 7.81
N GLU A 256 -10.20 -13.44 8.28
CA GLU A 256 -10.97 -12.30 7.78
C GLU A 256 -10.22 -10.98 8.06
N GLY A 257 -9.67 -10.83 9.27
CA GLY A 257 -8.96 -9.62 9.72
C GLY A 257 -7.66 -9.25 8.99
N VAL A 258 -7.26 -9.97 7.95
CA VAL A 258 -6.21 -9.52 7.02
C VAL A 258 -6.71 -8.31 6.23
N TRP A 259 -7.90 -8.40 5.63
CA TRP A 259 -8.42 -7.35 4.74
C TRP A 259 -9.10 -6.22 5.51
N LEU A 260 -9.00 -5.01 4.97
CA LEU A 260 -9.84 -3.89 5.41
C LEU A 260 -11.30 -4.19 5.01
N GLY A 261 -12.21 -4.24 5.97
CA GLY A 261 -13.59 -4.71 5.75
C GLY A 261 -13.75 -6.23 5.64
N GLY A 262 -12.72 -7.01 6.00
CA GLY A 262 -12.75 -8.48 5.93
C GLY A 262 -12.74 -9.10 4.53
N LYS A 263 -12.87 -8.30 3.46
CA LYS A 263 -12.84 -8.74 2.06
C LYS A 263 -12.10 -7.76 1.15
N ALA A 264 -11.21 -8.25 0.29
CA ALA A 264 -10.56 -7.42 -0.72
C ALA A 264 -11.44 -7.24 -1.98
N PRO A 265 -11.55 -6.03 -2.54
CA PRO A 265 -12.15 -5.82 -3.85
C PRO A 265 -11.23 -6.28 -4.98
N VAL A 266 -11.81 -7.01 -5.95
CA VAL A 266 -11.18 -7.40 -7.21
C VAL A 266 -12.06 -6.93 -8.36
N ILE A 267 -11.53 -6.12 -9.28
CA ILE A 267 -12.23 -5.65 -10.47
C ILE A 267 -11.61 -6.35 -11.68
N ALA A 268 -12.34 -7.28 -12.28
CA ALA A 268 -11.86 -8.09 -13.40
C ALA A 268 -12.63 -7.75 -14.67
N PHE A 269 -11.92 -7.37 -15.73
CA PHE A 269 -12.51 -7.10 -17.04
C PHE A 269 -12.31 -8.29 -17.99
N VAL A 270 -13.17 -8.50 -18.98
CA VAL A 270 -12.88 -9.45 -20.08
C VAL A 270 -11.73 -8.92 -20.93
N ASN A 271 -11.84 -7.65 -21.35
CA ASN A 271 -10.96 -6.99 -22.30
C ASN A 271 -9.93 -6.07 -21.62
N SER A 272 -8.70 -6.04 -22.15
CA SER A 272 -7.62 -5.16 -21.67
C SER A 272 -7.96 -3.67 -21.79
N GLN A 273 -8.74 -3.26 -22.79
CA GLN A 273 -9.14 -1.86 -22.98
C GLN A 273 -9.92 -1.30 -21.79
N HIS A 274 -10.89 -2.06 -21.24
CA HIS A 274 -11.68 -1.60 -20.08
C HIS A 274 -10.84 -1.56 -18.80
N PHE A 275 -9.88 -2.47 -18.66
CA PHE A 275 -8.88 -2.44 -17.59
C PHE A 275 -7.98 -1.20 -17.68
N VAL A 276 -7.38 -0.90 -18.84
CA VAL A 276 -6.57 0.31 -19.04
C VAL A 276 -7.40 1.59 -18.85
N GLU A 277 -8.67 1.59 -19.26
CA GLU A 277 -9.58 2.71 -19.00
C GLU A 277 -9.90 2.87 -17.51
N PHE A 278 -10.13 1.78 -16.78
CA PHE A 278 -10.32 1.78 -15.33
C PHE A 278 -9.09 2.32 -14.61
N GLU A 279 -7.89 1.85 -14.96
CA GLU A 279 -6.63 2.30 -14.37
C GLU A 279 -6.39 3.80 -14.57
N ARG A 280 -6.60 4.29 -15.80
CA ARG A 280 -6.53 5.72 -16.10
C ARG A 280 -7.61 6.53 -15.37
N MET A 281 -8.84 6.04 -15.28
CA MET A 281 -9.96 6.79 -14.71
C MET A 281 -9.99 6.79 -13.17
N PHE A 282 -9.52 5.72 -12.53
CA PHE A 282 -9.55 5.56 -11.07
C PHE A 282 -8.20 5.88 -10.42
N PHE A 283 -7.07 5.52 -11.03
CA PHE A 283 -5.74 5.69 -10.43
C PHE A 283 -4.82 6.65 -11.20
N ASN A 284 -5.29 7.23 -12.31
CA ASN A 284 -4.50 8.09 -13.22
C ASN A 284 -3.25 7.38 -13.80
N ILE A 285 -3.32 6.05 -13.96
CA ILE A 285 -2.20 5.24 -14.47
C ILE A 285 -2.36 4.98 -15.97
N ASN A 286 -1.34 5.38 -16.74
CA ASN A 286 -1.18 4.97 -18.14
C ASN A 286 -0.57 3.57 -18.18
N THR A 287 -1.39 2.55 -17.91
CA THR A 287 -0.98 1.15 -17.80
C THR A 287 -0.36 0.66 -19.12
N PRO A 288 0.85 0.05 -19.10
CA PRO A 288 1.49 -0.43 -20.31
C PRO A 288 0.69 -1.60 -20.93
N PRO A 289 0.66 -1.77 -22.27
CA PRO A 289 -0.09 -2.84 -22.93
C PRO A 289 0.29 -4.27 -22.54
N THR A 290 1.38 -4.44 -21.79
CA THR A 290 1.95 -5.71 -21.33
C THR A 290 1.61 -6.06 -19.88
N ALA A 291 0.92 -5.17 -19.14
CA ALA A 291 0.40 -5.47 -17.80
C ALA A 291 -1.01 -6.09 -17.92
N GLN A 292 -1.21 -7.25 -17.31
CA GLN A 292 -2.51 -7.94 -17.28
C GLN A 292 -3.26 -7.77 -15.94
N GLY A 293 -2.54 -7.32 -14.91
CA GLY A 293 -3.08 -6.97 -13.60
C GLY A 293 -2.22 -5.91 -12.92
N LEU A 294 -2.80 -5.29 -11.88
CA LEU A 294 -2.13 -4.42 -10.94
C LEU A 294 -2.73 -4.63 -9.53
N ALA A 295 -1.88 -4.51 -8.51
CA ALA A 295 -2.26 -4.54 -7.10
C ALA A 295 -2.03 -3.15 -6.46
N HIS A 296 -3.09 -2.38 -6.33
CA HIS A 296 -3.08 -1.05 -5.70
C HIS A 296 -2.98 -1.16 -4.19
N GLN A 297 -1.92 -0.61 -3.61
CA GLN A 297 -1.62 -0.69 -2.17
C GLN A 297 -1.56 0.72 -1.59
N LEU A 298 -2.53 1.07 -0.74
CA LEU A 298 -2.67 2.44 -0.25
C LEU A 298 -2.08 2.56 1.17
N PRO A 299 -1.45 3.68 1.56
CA PRO A 299 -0.76 3.82 2.86
C PRO A 299 -1.69 3.68 4.08
N THR A 300 -2.98 3.93 3.91
CA THR A 300 -4.05 3.74 4.90
C THR A 300 -4.47 2.27 5.09
N GLY A 301 -4.02 1.37 4.21
CA GLY A 301 -4.27 -0.06 4.30
C GLY A 301 -5.38 -0.57 3.39
N GLU A 302 -6.05 0.27 2.60
CA GLU A 302 -6.84 -0.20 1.46
C GLU A 302 -5.96 -0.98 0.46
N VAL A 303 -6.59 -1.99 -0.16
CA VAL A 303 -6.07 -2.74 -1.30
C VAL A 303 -7.16 -2.77 -2.36
N ILE A 304 -6.79 -2.55 -3.62
CA ILE A 304 -7.68 -2.76 -4.78
C ILE A 304 -6.92 -3.58 -5.82
N ILE A 305 -7.48 -4.70 -6.26
CA ILE A 305 -6.89 -5.54 -7.29
C ILE A 305 -7.66 -5.33 -8.59
N SER A 306 -6.96 -5.12 -9.69
CA SER A 306 -7.56 -4.89 -11.01
C SER A 306 -6.84 -5.68 -12.08
N CYS A 307 -7.58 -6.35 -12.96
CA CYS A 307 -6.99 -7.22 -13.99
C CYS A 307 -7.89 -7.35 -15.23
N HIS A 308 -7.36 -7.90 -16.32
CA HIS A 308 -8.16 -8.36 -17.46
C HIS A 308 -7.97 -9.86 -17.77
N CYS A 309 -9.05 -10.53 -18.20
CA CYS A 309 -9.09 -11.96 -18.47
C CYS A 309 -8.23 -12.35 -19.67
N GLY A 310 -8.42 -11.67 -20.81
CA GLY A 310 -7.84 -12.13 -22.06
C GLY A 310 -8.28 -13.56 -22.43
N ASN A 311 -7.42 -14.28 -23.16
CA ASN A 311 -7.84 -15.47 -23.92
C ASN A 311 -7.62 -16.82 -23.21
N ASP A 312 -6.93 -16.87 -22.06
CA ASP A 312 -6.68 -18.11 -21.30
C ASP A 312 -7.17 -17.94 -19.85
N PRO A 313 -8.36 -18.48 -19.50
CA PRO A 313 -8.87 -18.49 -18.13
C PRO A 313 -7.95 -19.15 -17.11
N HIS A 314 -7.18 -20.18 -17.45
CA HIS A 314 -6.27 -20.80 -16.50
C HIS A 314 -5.03 -19.95 -16.26
N TYR A 315 -4.52 -19.27 -17.30
CA TYR A 315 -3.50 -18.24 -17.12
C TYR A 315 -4.00 -17.09 -16.25
N PHE A 316 -5.19 -16.54 -16.55
CA PHE A 316 -5.80 -15.45 -15.81
C PHE A 316 -6.05 -15.77 -14.34
N ALA A 317 -6.51 -16.99 -14.03
CA ALA A 317 -6.64 -17.46 -12.65
C ALA A 317 -5.31 -17.39 -11.87
N GLY A 318 -4.17 -17.55 -12.57
CA GLY A 318 -2.84 -17.34 -12.00
C GLY A 318 -2.46 -15.87 -11.81
N VAL A 319 -2.86 -14.99 -12.73
CA VAL A 319 -2.63 -13.53 -12.63
C VAL A 319 -3.37 -12.94 -11.44
N ILE A 320 -4.69 -13.17 -11.30
CA ILE A 320 -5.46 -12.62 -10.17
C ILE A 320 -4.95 -13.10 -8.81
N VAL A 321 -4.42 -14.33 -8.74
CA VAL A 321 -3.81 -14.89 -7.53
C VAL A 321 -2.46 -14.24 -7.23
N HIS A 322 -1.68 -13.91 -8.26
CA HIS A 322 -0.43 -13.16 -8.14
C HIS A 322 -0.69 -11.74 -7.60
N GLU A 323 -1.57 -10.95 -8.26
CA GLU A 323 -1.90 -9.58 -7.80
C GLU A 323 -2.46 -9.55 -6.37
N ALA A 324 -3.44 -10.41 -6.08
CA ALA A 324 -4.04 -10.48 -4.76
C ALA A 324 -3.05 -10.91 -3.67
N THR A 325 -1.96 -11.58 -4.03
CA THR A 325 -0.88 -11.95 -3.10
C THR A 325 -0.04 -10.74 -2.70
N HIS A 326 0.28 -9.83 -3.63
CA HIS A 326 0.92 -8.56 -3.25
C HIS A 326 0.04 -7.78 -2.27
N GLY A 327 -1.27 -7.73 -2.54
CA GLY A 327 -2.27 -7.16 -1.62
C GLY A 327 -2.26 -7.80 -0.23
N PHE A 328 -2.16 -9.13 -0.15
CA PHE A 328 -2.06 -9.86 1.12
C PHE A 328 -0.77 -9.52 1.87
N VAL A 329 0.36 -9.42 1.16
CA VAL A 329 1.68 -9.10 1.73
C VAL A 329 1.74 -7.66 2.25
N HIS A 330 1.09 -6.70 1.58
CA HIS A 330 0.87 -5.34 2.09
C HIS A 330 0.08 -5.37 3.41
N ARG A 331 -1.05 -6.07 3.42
CA ARG A 331 -1.93 -6.23 4.59
C ARG A 331 -1.34 -7.04 5.74
N TYR A 332 -0.30 -7.85 5.51
CA TYR A 332 0.32 -8.66 6.55
C TYR A 332 1.11 -7.79 7.53
N LYS A 333 0.63 -7.69 8.77
CA LYS A 333 1.21 -6.98 9.95
C LYS A 333 1.38 -5.46 9.88
N SER A 334 1.99 -4.89 8.85
CA SER A 334 2.46 -3.48 8.81
C SER A 334 2.56 -2.97 7.37
N PRO A 335 2.77 -1.66 7.11
CA PRO A 335 2.96 -1.12 5.75
C PRO A 335 4.35 -1.39 5.16
N GLU A 336 5.28 -2.00 5.90
CA GLU A 336 6.66 -2.20 5.44
C GLU A 336 6.73 -3.06 4.16
N ILE A 337 7.62 -2.66 3.25
CA ILE A 337 7.78 -3.30 1.94
C ILE A 337 8.84 -4.40 2.03
N ILE A 338 8.49 -5.62 1.59
CA ILE A 338 9.47 -6.71 1.41
C ILE A 338 10.22 -6.51 0.07
N PRO A 339 11.49 -6.94 -0.06
CA PRO A 339 12.26 -6.72 -1.29
C PRO A 339 11.57 -7.35 -2.51
N ASN A 340 11.70 -6.73 -3.68
CA ASN A 340 10.89 -7.08 -4.85
C ASN A 340 11.02 -8.58 -5.22
N TRP A 341 12.24 -9.13 -5.26
CA TRP A 341 12.47 -10.56 -5.55
C TRP A 341 11.66 -11.51 -4.65
N LEU A 342 11.45 -11.14 -3.39
CA LEU A 342 10.71 -11.93 -2.41
C LEU A 342 9.20 -11.74 -2.60
N ASN A 343 8.76 -10.54 -2.99
CA ASN A 343 7.36 -10.25 -3.30
C ASN A 343 6.88 -10.99 -4.56
N GLU A 344 7.62 -10.85 -5.68
CA GLU A 344 7.37 -11.60 -6.92
C GLU A 344 7.45 -13.10 -6.68
N GLY A 345 8.47 -13.54 -5.91
CA GLY A 345 8.68 -14.94 -5.58
C GLY A 345 7.53 -15.56 -4.79
N ILE A 346 6.95 -14.85 -3.82
CA ILE A 346 5.78 -15.31 -3.06
C ILE A 346 4.52 -15.33 -3.95
N ALA A 347 4.31 -14.30 -4.78
CA ALA A 347 3.16 -14.20 -5.68
C ALA A 347 3.16 -15.30 -6.75
N GLU A 348 4.29 -15.55 -7.41
CA GLU A 348 4.47 -16.67 -8.34
C GLU A 348 4.39 -18.02 -7.64
N TRP A 349 5.02 -18.19 -6.47
CA TRP A 349 5.00 -19.46 -5.73
C TRP A 349 3.58 -19.88 -5.31
N VAL A 350 2.76 -18.97 -4.80
CA VAL A 350 1.38 -19.31 -4.41
C VAL A 350 0.47 -19.47 -5.63
N SER A 351 0.68 -18.70 -6.71
CA SER A 351 0.02 -18.89 -8.00
C SER A 351 0.27 -20.30 -8.55
N MET A 352 1.53 -20.72 -8.59
CA MET A 352 1.97 -22.08 -8.95
C MET A 352 1.36 -23.18 -8.07
N SER A 353 1.19 -22.90 -6.77
CA SER A 353 0.73 -23.87 -5.76
C SER A 353 -0.79 -24.02 -5.70
N VAL A 354 -1.54 -22.97 -6.03
CA VAL A 354 -3.01 -22.92 -5.96
C VAL A 354 -3.66 -23.17 -7.31
N VAL A 355 -3.13 -22.57 -8.38
CA VAL A 355 -3.72 -22.62 -9.73
C VAL A 355 -3.03 -23.71 -10.53
N THR A 356 -3.13 -24.95 -10.06
CA THR A 356 -2.37 -26.09 -10.59
C THR A 356 -2.70 -26.46 -12.04
N THR A 357 -3.78 -25.93 -12.62
CA THR A 357 -4.09 -25.99 -14.06
C THR A 357 -3.21 -25.06 -14.89
N ASN A 358 -2.81 -23.90 -14.37
CA ASN A 358 -1.83 -23.03 -14.99
C ASN A 358 -0.46 -23.70 -14.93
N LYS A 359 0.19 -23.84 -16.10
CA LYS A 359 1.57 -24.36 -16.23
C LYS A 359 2.60 -23.25 -16.51
N GLY A 360 2.20 -21.99 -16.54
CA GLY A 360 3.04 -20.83 -16.82
C GLY A 360 4.20 -20.71 -15.84
N VAL A 361 3.92 -20.70 -14.54
CA VAL A 361 4.95 -20.51 -13.51
C VAL A 361 5.95 -21.67 -13.48
N GLN A 362 5.48 -22.92 -13.62
CA GLN A 362 6.35 -24.11 -13.67
C GLN A 362 7.24 -24.09 -14.93
N ARG A 363 6.77 -23.51 -16.05
CA ARG A 363 7.59 -23.26 -17.24
C ARG A 363 8.63 -22.16 -16.98
N LYS A 364 8.26 -21.05 -16.33
CA LYS A 364 9.22 -20.00 -15.89
C LYS A 364 10.31 -20.61 -14.99
N VAL A 365 9.93 -21.29 -13.91
CA VAL A 365 10.85 -21.98 -12.99
C VAL A 365 11.80 -22.93 -13.72
N LYS A 366 11.29 -23.78 -14.63
CA LYS A 366 12.14 -24.68 -15.42
C LYS A 366 13.12 -23.90 -16.32
N ALA A 367 12.66 -22.85 -16.98
CA ALA A 367 13.49 -22.02 -17.85
C ALA A 367 14.57 -21.27 -17.06
N SER A 368 14.23 -20.65 -15.92
CA SER A 368 15.19 -19.97 -15.06
C SER A 368 16.23 -20.94 -14.47
N ILE A 369 15.84 -22.14 -14.04
CA ILE A 369 16.79 -23.17 -13.58
C ILE A 369 17.76 -23.57 -14.69
N GLU A 370 17.28 -23.73 -15.92
CA GLU A 370 18.13 -24.09 -17.06
C GLU A 370 19.04 -22.93 -17.49
N GLN A 371 18.55 -21.69 -17.45
CA GLN A 371 19.36 -20.48 -17.64
C GLN A 371 20.48 -20.40 -16.57
N MET A 372 20.15 -20.60 -15.29
CA MET A 372 21.13 -20.59 -14.19
C MET A 372 22.20 -21.67 -14.34
N ARG A 373 21.87 -22.83 -14.94
CA ARG A 373 22.86 -23.87 -15.28
C ARG A 373 23.85 -23.43 -16.36
N GLN A 374 23.37 -22.64 -17.32
CA GLN A 374 24.16 -22.20 -18.47
C GLN A 374 25.01 -20.96 -18.14
N THR A 375 24.56 -20.10 -17.22
CA THR A 375 25.25 -18.83 -16.85
C THR A 375 26.05 -18.89 -15.55
N GLY A 376 25.67 -19.75 -14.60
CA GLY A 376 26.24 -19.75 -13.24
C GLY A 376 25.96 -18.45 -12.46
N THR A 377 24.81 -17.81 -12.69
CA THR A 377 24.32 -16.63 -11.93
C THR A 377 22.78 -16.61 -11.91
N LEU A 378 22.18 -16.02 -10.86
CA LEU A 378 20.73 -15.73 -10.78
C LEU A 378 20.23 -14.73 -11.86
N GLY A 379 21.16 -14.03 -12.53
CA GLY A 379 20.89 -12.93 -13.46
C GLY A 379 21.15 -11.58 -12.81
N PRO A 380 21.36 -10.50 -13.60
CA PRO A 380 21.79 -9.21 -13.10
C PRO A 380 20.86 -8.65 -12.02
N GLU A 381 21.44 -8.05 -10.99
CA GLU A 381 20.75 -7.27 -9.95
C GLU A 381 19.59 -8.00 -9.24
N PHE A 382 19.57 -9.34 -9.21
CA PHE A 382 18.42 -10.12 -8.72
C PHE A 382 17.92 -9.72 -7.32
N PHE A 383 18.83 -9.33 -6.43
CA PHE A 383 18.50 -8.87 -5.07
C PHE A 383 18.39 -7.33 -4.93
N THR A 384 18.90 -6.56 -5.88
CA THR A 384 19.10 -5.09 -5.76
C THR A 384 18.22 -4.26 -6.69
N ALA A 385 17.70 -4.85 -7.77
CA ALA A 385 16.83 -4.17 -8.71
C ALA A 385 15.51 -3.72 -8.05
N ARG A 386 15.03 -2.54 -8.44
CA ARG A 386 13.72 -2.02 -7.99
C ARG A 386 12.57 -2.97 -8.35
N ASN A 387 12.63 -3.52 -9.57
CA ASN A 387 11.78 -4.60 -10.08
C ASN A 387 12.71 -5.63 -10.71
N ILE A 388 12.59 -6.92 -10.41
CA ILE A 388 13.35 -7.97 -11.10
C ILE A 388 12.85 -8.14 -12.55
N ALA A 389 13.70 -8.64 -13.44
CA ALA A 389 13.35 -8.87 -14.84
C ALA A 389 12.36 -10.05 -14.99
N ALA A 390 11.54 -10.03 -16.04
CA ALA A 390 10.47 -11.02 -16.25
C ALA A 390 10.96 -12.49 -16.37
N ASN A 391 12.22 -12.71 -16.75
CA ASN A 391 12.87 -14.03 -16.75
C ASN A 391 13.39 -14.48 -15.36
N GLN A 392 13.58 -13.56 -14.42
CA GLN A 392 13.96 -13.83 -13.03
C GLN A 392 12.78 -14.24 -12.15
N TYR A 393 11.53 -14.06 -12.59
CA TYR A 393 10.33 -14.48 -11.82
C TYR A 393 10.34 -15.99 -11.51
N GLY A 394 10.86 -16.82 -12.42
CA GLY A 394 11.07 -18.25 -12.17
C GLY A 394 12.18 -18.54 -11.16
N THR A 395 13.25 -17.73 -11.13
CA THR A 395 14.29 -17.78 -10.08
C THR A 395 13.70 -17.43 -8.71
N ALA A 396 12.91 -16.36 -8.64
CA ALA A 396 12.24 -15.91 -7.42
C ALA A 396 11.27 -16.94 -6.85
N ALA A 397 10.40 -17.52 -7.69
CA ALA A 397 9.48 -18.58 -7.29
C ALA A 397 10.21 -19.82 -6.76
N ALA A 398 11.31 -20.21 -7.41
CA ALA A 398 12.13 -21.35 -6.99
C ALA A 398 12.89 -21.08 -5.68
N MET A 399 13.42 -19.87 -5.49
CA MET A 399 14.09 -19.46 -4.24
C MET A 399 13.12 -19.48 -3.05
N VAL A 400 11.91 -18.95 -3.24
CA VAL A 400 10.86 -18.94 -2.20
C VAL A 400 10.38 -20.36 -1.86
N ASP A 401 10.15 -21.21 -2.86
CA ASP A 401 9.83 -22.63 -2.66
C ASP A 401 10.93 -23.38 -1.87
N PHE A 402 12.20 -23.13 -2.20
CA PHE A 402 13.36 -23.69 -1.50
C PHE A 402 13.42 -23.24 -0.03
N MET A 403 13.25 -21.94 0.25
CA MET A 403 13.26 -21.42 1.62
C MET A 403 12.08 -21.92 2.46
N LEU A 404 10.89 -22.02 1.86
CA LEU A 404 9.69 -22.55 2.51
C LEU A 404 9.78 -24.06 2.79
N ARG A 405 10.38 -24.86 1.89
CA ARG A 405 10.60 -26.29 2.10
C ARG A 405 11.70 -26.59 3.12
N SER A 406 12.78 -25.81 3.11
CA SER A 406 13.91 -26.01 4.02
C SER A 406 13.57 -25.62 5.46
N ASN A 407 12.91 -24.47 5.69
CA ASN A 407 12.41 -24.11 7.02
C ASN A 407 11.23 -23.11 6.96
N PRO A 408 9.97 -23.57 6.95
CA PRO A 408 8.80 -22.67 6.86
C PRO A 408 8.62 -21.81 8.11
N LYS A 409 9.15 -22.22 9.27
CA LYS A 409 9.15 -21.39 10.49
C LYS A 409 10.14 -20.23 10.38
N ALA A 410 11.33 -20.47 9.83
CA ALA A 410 12.30 -19.41 9.54
C ALA A 410 11.81 -18.49 8.42
N PHE A 411 11.16 -19.02 7.37
CA PHE A 411 10.56 -18.18 6.32
C PHE A 411 9.53 -17.21 6.88
N ARG A 412 8.56 -17.71 7.67
CA ARG A 412 7.61 -16.85 8.38
C ARG A 412 8.33 -15.84 9.27
N ALA A 413 9.32 -16.27 10.06
CA ALA A 413 10.07 -15.38 10.93
C ALA A 413 10.81 -14.29 10.13
N MET A 414 11.36 -14.60 8.96
CA MET A 414 12.04 -13.64 8.10
C MET A 414 11.09 -12.54 7.62
N ILE A 415 9.89 -12.90 7.15
CA ILE A 415 8.87 -11.90 6.80
C ILE A 415 8.43 -11.12 8.05
N ASP A 416 8.26 -11.80 9.20
CA ASP A 416 7.88 -11.15 10.45
C ASP A 416 8.90 -10.09 10.90
N GLU A 417 10.20 -10.33 10.68
CA GLU A 417 11.29 -9.36 10.95
C GLU A 417 11.29 -8.21 9.92
N ILE A 418 11.12 -8.50 8.61
CA ILE A 418 11.06 -7.44 7.59
C ILE A 418 9.85 -6.53 7.81
N LYS A 419 8.70 -7.11 8.13
CA LYS A 419 7.49 -6.37 8.53
C LYS A 419 7.61 -5.71 9.91
N SER A 420 8.76 -5.84 10.58
CA SER A 420 9.16 -5.10 11.78
C SER A 420 10.24 -4.04 11.50
N GLY A 421 10.53 -3.72 10.22
CA GLY A 421 11.50 -2.71 9.81
C GLY A 421 12.95 -3.20 9.73
N VAL A 422 13.19 -4.51 9.90
CA VAL A 422 14.53 -5.10 9.76
C VAL A 422 14.83 -5.29 8.28
N LYS A 423 16.06 -4.97 7.83
CA LYS A 423 16.49 -5.24 6.46
C LYS A 423 16.40 -6.74 6.15
N TRP A 424 16.15 -7.10 4.88
CA TRP A 424 15.89 -8.50 4.52
C TRP A 424 17.13 -9.39 4.65
N GLU A 425 18.33 -8.82 4.46
CA GLU A 425 19.62 -9.47 4.67
C GLU A 425 19.83 -9.79 6.17
N ASP A 426 19.56 -8.80 7.03
CA ASP A 426 19.64 -8.96 8.49
C ASP A 426 18.56 -9.94 9.00
N ALA A 427 17.36 -9.90 8.43
CA ALA A 427 16.27 -10.83 8.73
C ALA A 427 16.60 -12.27 8.30
N LEU A 428 17.21 -12.46 7.13
CA LEU A 428 17.70 -13.75 6.64
C LEU A 428 18.78 -14.31 7.59
N GLN A 429 19.80 -13.51 7.91
CA GLN A 429 20.86 -13.90 8.84
C GLN A 429 20.34 -14.18 10.26
N LYS A 430 19.34 -13.42 10.72
CA LYS A 430 18.71 -13.63 12.03
C LYS A 430 17.90 -14.93 12.10
N THR A 431 17.27 -15.36 11.00
CA THR A 431 16.26 -16.45 11.02
C THR A 431 16.72 -17.75 10.38
N PHE A 432 17.37 -17.70 9.22
CA PHE A 432 17.96 -18.86 8.53
C PHE A 432 19.43 -19.12 8.91
N LYS A 433 20.10 -18.14 9.54
CA LYS A 433 21.55 -18.19 9.87
C LYS A 433 22.43 -18.33 8.62
N VAL A 434 22.11 -17.54 7.59
CA VAL A 434 22.86 -17.46 6.33
C VAL A 434 22.93 -16.04 5.81
N THR A 435 24.03 -15.68 5.15
CA THR A 435 24.10 -14.47 4.32
C THR A 435 23.33 -14.66 3.00
N PRO A 436 23.07 -13.59 2.21
CA PRO A 436 22.53 -13.71 0.87
C PRO A 436 23.38 -14.64 -0.02
N GLU A 437 24.70 -14.54 0.01
CA GLU A 437 25.61 -15.35 -0.80
C GLU A 437 25.55 -16.83 -0.42
N GLU A 438 25.47 -17.13 0.88
CA GLU A 438 25.28 -18.50 1.39
C GLU A 438 23.90 -19.07 1.03
N LEU A 439 22.85 -18.24 0.99
CA LEU A 439 21.55 -18.62 0.47
C LEU A 439 21.66 -19.00 -1.02
N VAL A 440 22.36 -18.20 -1.84
CA VAL A 440 22.59 -18.54 -3.26
C VAL A 440 23.37 -19.85 -3.41
N GLN A 441 24.42 -20.09 -2.62
CA GLN A 441 25.17 -21.36 -2.71
C GLN A 441 24.30 -22.57 -2.32
N LYS A 442 23.51 -22.45 -1.25
CA LYS A 442 22.61 -23.53 -0.79
C LYS A 442 21.48 -23.80 -1.79
N PHE A 443 20.94 -22.76 -2.40
CA PHE A 443 19.96 -22.86 -3.50
C PHE A 443 20.57 -23.46 -4.78
N GLY A 444 21.76 -23.01 -5.16
CA GLY A 444 22.49 -23.52 -6.32
C GLY A 444 22.81 -25.01 -6.20
N ALA A 445 23.35 -25.43 -5.06
CA ALA A 445 23.63 -26.84 -4.78
C ALA A 445 22.33 -27.68 -4.66
N GLY A 446 21.30 -27.16 -4.00
CA GLY A 446 20.08 -27.91 -3.66
C GLY A 446 18.99 -27.95 -4.75
N VAL A 447 18.97 -27.00 -5.69
CA VAL A 447 17.90 -26.85 -6.70
C VAL A 447 18.44 -26.80 -8.12
N VAL A 448 19.48 -26.02 -8.37
CA VAL A 448 20.03 -25.83 -9.73
C VAL A 448 20.93 -27.01 -10.14
N GLY A 449 21.72 -27.52 -9.20
CA GLY A 449 22.79 -28.50 -9.43
C GLY A 449 24.17 -27.87 -9.61
N ILE A 450 24.36 -26.60 -9.25
CA ILE A 450 25.63 -25.87 -9.34
C ILE A 450 26.05 -25.41 -7.93
N PRO A 451 27.11 -25.99 -7.33
CA PRO A 451 27.57 -25.61 -5.99
C PRO A 451 28.20 -24.22 -5.85
N ILE A 452 28.57 -23.58 -6.97
CA ILE A 452 29.12 -22.22 -7.01
C ILE A 452 28.22 -21.38 -7.94
N LEU A 453 27.07 -20.96 -7.42
CA LEU A 453 26.11 -20.13 -8.13
C LEU A 453 26.29 -18.67 -7.67
N ARG A 454 26.50 -17.75 -8.61
CA ARG A 454 26.63 -16.32 -8.26
C ARG A 454 25.24 -15.68 -8.09
N PRO A 455 25.12 -14.63 -7.27
CA PRO A 455 23.94 -13.76 -7.29
C PRO A 455 23.74 -13.08 -8.66
#